data_AF-A0A653U0V9-F1
#
_entry.id   AF-A0A653U0V9-F1
#
_cell.length_a   1.000
_cell.length_b   1.000
_cell.length_c   1.000
_cell.angle_alpha   90.00
_cell.angle_beta   90.00
_cell.angle_gamma   90.00
#
_symmetry.space_group_name_H-M   'P 1'
#
loop_
_entity.id
_entity.type
_entity.pdbx_description
1 polymer ?
#
loop_
_entity_poly.entity_id
_entity_poly.type
_entity_poly.pdbx_seq_one_letter_code
_entity_poly.pdbx_strand_id
1 'polypeptide(L)'
;MQHHVGMTPRSRARALTVATLTTAAAVVLAGCSGGGASTPSASATPAGKPVSQTCGELLPMSALSVYGQTFELDDSFTPAKGSPAATIAKQQGRVCRFVSTDADATAITFAVADLPEKSLTNLKDALYERGGSVPTYRVEGYFALNGAVGRADAFADPYWITAQSTLFTEPGGAQPVVDAVRAALQPSATGSATPAG
;
A
#
# COMPACT_ATOMS: atom_id res chain seq x y z
N MET A 1 52.40 20.98 29.84
CA MET A 1 50.98 21.36 29.75
C MET A 1 50.18 20.07 29.57
N GLN A 2 49.71 19.50 30.69
CA GLN A 2 49.00 18.21 30.76
C GLN A 2 47.49 18.48 30.73
N HIS A 3 46.78 17.87 29.78
CA HIS A 3 45.32 17.83 29.77
C HIS A 3 44.86 16.51 30.40
N HIS A 4 44.20 16.60 31.55
CA HIS A 4 43.55 15.47 32.22
C HIS A 4 42.16 15.21 31.63
N VAL A 5 41.95 13.98 31.18
CA VAL A 5 40.65 13.37 30.86
C VAL A 5 39.98 12.97 32.18
N GLY A 6 38.84 13.58 32.50
CA GLY A 6 38.01 13.21 33.64
C GLY A 6 36.84 12.31 33.24
N MET A 7 36.97 10.99 33.46
CA MET A 7 35.82 10.10 33.60
C MET A 7 35.14 10.37 34.94
N THR A 8 33.82 10.56 34.96
CA THR A 8 33.03 10.51 36.20
C THR A 8 31.87 9.52 36.02
N PRO A 9 31.82 8.42 36.78
CA PRO A 9 30.62 7.60 36.90
C PRO A 9 29.71 8.20 37.97
N ARG A 10 28.40 8.27 37.72
CA ARG A 10 27.41 8.51 38.76
C ARG A 10 26.26 7.53 38.61
N SER A 11 26.42 6.39 39.27
CA SER A 11 25.30 5.57 39.73
C SER A 11 24.59 6.32 40.87
N ARG A 12 23.27 6.43 40.78
CA ARG A 12 22.42 6.73 41.94
C ARG A 12 21.24 5.79 41.90
N ALA A 13 21.42 4.65 42.56
CA ALA A 13 20.34 3.79 42.99
C ALA A 13 19.43 4.61 43.92
N ARG A 14 18.14 4.67 43.59
CA ARG A 14 17.11 5.17 44.50
C ARG A 14 16.15 4.04 44.75
N ALA A 15 16.39 3.32 45.85
CA ALA A 15 15.38 2.56 46.54
C ALA A 15 14.28 3.51 47.00
N LEU A 16 13.02 3.09 46.92
CA LEU A 16 11.93 3.50 47.82
C LEU A 16 10.71 2.60 47.58
N THR A 17 10.51 1.74 48.58
CA THR A 17 9.23 1.47 49.28
C THR A 17 8.12 0.74 48.53
N VAL A 18 8.04 -0.55 48.86
CA VAL A 18 6.87 -1.42 48.74
C VAL A 18 5.72 -0.89 49.61
N ALA A 19 4.54 -0.73 49.02
CA ALA A 19 3.28 -0.61 49.75
C ALA A 19 2.36 -1.75 49.31
N THR A 20 2.24 -2.75 50.17
CA THR A 20 1.31 -3.87 50.04
C THR A 20 -0.11 -3.40 50.39
N LEU A 21 -1.03 -3.49 49.44
CA LEU A 21 -2.46 -3.42 49.68
C LEU A 21 -3.05 -4.82 49.44
N THR A 22 -3.33 -5.51 50.54
CA THR A 22 -4.10 -6.75 50.58
C THR A 22 -5.58 -6.43 50.73
N THR A 23 -6.39 -6.76 49.73
CA THR A 23 -7.83 -6.91 49.88
C THR A 23 -8.25 -8.25 49.30
N ALA A 24 -8.62 -9.15 50.21
CA ALA A 24 -9.23 -10.43 49.91
C ALA A 24 -10.74 -10.23 49.70
N ALA A 25 -11.23 -10.66 48.54
CA ALA A 25 -12.64 -10.95 48.31
C ALA A 25 -12.73 -12.03 47.22
N ALA A 26 -12.64 -13.29 47.62
CA ALA A 26 -12.93 -14.43 46.73
C ALA A 26 -14.41 -14.80 46.90
N VAL A 27 -15.24 -14.29 46.00
CA VAL A 27 -16.63 -14.73 45.83
C VAL A 27 -16.58 -16.03 45.02
N VAL A 28 -17.15 -17.11 45.56
CA VAL A 28 -17.37 -18.35 44.83
C VAL A 28 -18.68 -18.20 44.04
N LEU A 29 -18.59 -18.16 42.70
CA LEU A 29 -19.71 -18.49 41.81
C LEU A 29 -19.26 -19.55 40.80
N ALA A 30 -19.99 -20.66 40.83
CA ALA A 30 -19.96 -21.71 39.85
C ALA A 30 -20.55 -21.24 38.51
N GLY A 31 -20.06 -21.82 37.41
CA GLY A 31 -20.81 -22.02 36.17
C GLY A 31 -20.75 -20.88 35.15
N CYS A 32 -19.91 -21.03 34.13
CA CYS A 32 -20.35 -21.11 32.73
C CYS A 32 -19.18 -21.56 31.86
N SER A 33 -19.28 -22.74 31.25
CA SER A 33 -18.43 -23.13 30.13
C SER A 33 -18.86 -22.30 28.92
N GLY A 34 -18.53 -21.01 28.95
CA GLY A 34 -18.71 -20.09 27.84
C GLY A 34 -17.62 -20.35 26.83
N GLY A 35 -17.80 -21.40 26.02
CA GLY A 35 -17.09 -21.51 24.75
C GLY A 35 -17.37 -20.22 23.98
N GLY A 36 -16.37 -19.34 23.94
CA GLY A 36 -16.37 -18.16 23.09
C GLY A 36 -16.36 -18.65 21.66
N ALA A 37 -17.54 -18.99 21.14
CA ALA A 37 -17.73 -19.20 19.72
C ALA A 37 -17.49 -17.82 19.10
N SER A 38 -16.31 -17.67 18.49
CA SER A 38 -15.97 -16.53 17.65
C SER A 38 -17.03 -16.46 16.56
N THR A 39 -18.08 -15.65 16.78
CA THR A 39 -19.08 -15.41 15.75
C THR A 39 -18.34 -14.89 14.52
N PRO A 40 -18.43 -15.55 13.35
CA PRO A 40 -17.82 -15.04 12.14
C PRO A 40 -18.35 -13.63 11.89
N SER A 41 -17.47 -12.63 11.96
CA SER A 41 -17.84 -11.27 11.58
C SER A 41 -18.18 -11.29 10.10
N ALA A 42 -19.42 -10.93 9.75
CA ALA A 42 -19.81 -10.75 8.36
C ALA A 42 -18.81 -9.78 7.71
N SER A 43 -18.12 -10.26 6.68
CA SER A 43 -17.21 -9.40 5.91
C SER A 43 -18.08 -8.45 5.09
N ALA A 44 -17.82 -7.14 5.17
CA ALA A 44 -18.56 -6.15 4.40
C ALA A 44 -18.45 -6.44 2.90
N THR A 45 -19.56 -6.29 2.16
CA THR A 45 -19.56 -6.39 0.70
C THR A 45 -18.64 -5.32 0.11
N PRO A 46 -17.76 -5.67 -0.85
CA PRO A 46 -16.95 -4.69 -1.58
C PRO A 46 -17.83 -3.62 -2.24
N ALA A 47 -17.40 -2.36 -2.17
CA ALA A 47 -18.06 -1.25 -2.86
C ALA A 47 -17.53 -1.06 -4.29
N GLY A 48 -16.30 -1.51 -4.55
CA GLY A 48 -15.67 -1.46 -5.88
C GLY A 48 -16.20 -2.49 -6.85
N LYS A 49 -15.83 -2.33 -8.13
CA LYS A 49 -16.09 -3.32 -9.18
C LYS A 49 -14.82 -4.13 -9.47
N PRO A 50 -14.96 -5.37 -9.98
CA PRO A 50 -13.81 -6.17 -10.37
C PRO A 50 -12.99 -5.50 -11.49
N VAL A 51 -11.67 -5.44 -11.31
CA VAL A 51 -10.73 -5.08 -12.38
C VAL A 51 -10.34 -6.34 -13.15
N SER A 52 -10.86 -6.49 -14.36
CA SER A 52 -10.75 -7.72 -15.16
C SER A 52 -9.39 -7.91 -15.81
N GLN A 53 -8.67 -6.81 -16.10
CA GLN A 53 -7.35 -6.86 -16.71
C GLN A 53 -6.36 -7.65 -15.85
N THR A 54 -5.51 -8.42 -16.53
CA THR A 54 -4.37 -9.13 -15.95
C THR A 54 -3.24 -8.16 -15.58
N CYS A 55 -2.30 -8.61 -14.76
CA CYS A 55 -1.13 -7.80 -14.40
C CYS A 55 -0.28 -7.41 -15.62
N GLY A 56 -0.14 -8.32 -16.60
CA GLY A 56 0.60 -8.05 -17.83
C GLY A 56 -0.12 -7.11 -18.80
N GLU A 57 -1.46 -7.12 -18.82
CA GLU A 57 -2.25 -6.14 -19.58
C GLU A 57 -2.16 -4.74 -18.96
N LEU A 58 -2.22 -4.65 -17.62
CA LEU A 58 -2.11 -3.37 -16.92
C LEU A 58 -0.69 -2.78 -16.97
N LEU A 59 0.33 -3.63 -16.85
CA LEU A 59 1.72 -3.19 -16.86
C LEU A 59 2.54 -4.11 -17.77
N PRO A 60 2.60 -3.80 -19.08
CA PRO A 60 3.45 -4.51 -20.01
C PRO A 60 4.92 -4.41 -19.59
N MET A 61 5.67 -5.50 -19.73
CA MET A 61 7.08 -5.56 -19.31
C MET A 61 7.97 -4.50 -19.98
N SER A 62 7.60 -4.07 -21.19
CA SER A 62 8.29 -2.97 -21.89
C SER A 62 8.28 -1.66 -21.09
N ALA A 63 7.25 -1.39 -20.28
CA ALA A 63 7.17 -0.22 -19.42
C ALA A 63 8.19 -0.26 -18.27
N LEU A 64 8.69 -1.44 -17.90
CA LEU A 64 9.68 -1.63 -16.83
C LEU A 64 11.13 -1.53 -17.32
N SER A 65 11.35 -1.55 -18.64
CA SER A 65 12.70 -1.48 -19.24
C SER A 65 13.47 -0.20 -18.84
N VAL A 66 12.74 0.88 -18.52
CA VAL A 66 13.29 2.15 -18.04
C VAL A 66 14.11 2.01 -16.75
N TYR A 67 13.88 0.96 -15.96
CA TYR A 67 14.61 0.70 -14.72
C TYR A 67 15.92 -0.05 -14.95
N GLY A 68 16.23 -0.44 -16.19
CA GLY A 68 17.47 -1.14 -16.53
C GLY A 68 17.57 -2.57 -15.98
N GLN A 69 16.46 -3.14 -15.51
CA GLN A 69 16.37 -4.47 -14.92
C GLN A 69 15.36 -5.33 -15.69
N THR A 70 15.55 -6.64 -15.67
CA THR A 70 14.53 -7.59 -16.14
C THR A 70 13.65 -7.95 -14.97
N PHE A 71 12.33 -7.97 -15.18
CA PHE A 71 11.36 -8.32 -14.16
C PHE A 71 10.63 -9.60 -14.54
N GLU A 72 10.02 -10.24 -13.55
CA GLU A 72 9.06 -11.33 -13.70
C GLU A 72 7.86 -11.09 -12.78
N LEU A 73 6.70 -11.59 -13.18
CA LEU A 73 5.48 -11.50 -12.36
C LEU A 73 5.61 -12.46 -11.16
N ASP A 74 5.36 -11.96 -9.95
CA ASP A 74 5.23 -12.75 -8.74
C ASP A 74 3.74 -13.10 -8.52
N ASP A 75 3.30 -14.20 -9.14
CA ASP A 75 1.92 -14.71 -9.01
C ASP A 75 1.57 -15.19 -7.60
N SER A 76 2.58 -15.37 -6.73
CA SER A 76 2.40 -15.78 -5.34
C SER A 76 2.22 -14.58 -4.39
N PHE A 77 2.33 -13.36 -4.90
CA PHE A 77 2.32 -12.15 -4.08
C PHE A 77 1.02 -11.99 -3.28
N THR A 78 1.18 -11.82 -1.98
CA THR A 78 0.10 -11.43 -1.07
C THR A 78 0.40 -10.07 -0.45
N PRO A 79 -0.48 -9.06 -0.59
CA PRO A 79 -0.23 -7.74 -0.04
C PRO A 79 -0.24 -7.75 1.49
N ALA A 80 0.70 -7.04 2.10
CA ALA A 80 0.77 -6.88 3.55
C ALA A 80 -0.52 -6.28 4.11
N LYS A 81 -0.98 -6.81 5.25
CA LYS A 81 -2.19 -6.33 5.94
C LYS A 81 -2.05 -4.83 6.25
N GLY A 82 -3.11 -4.07 5.95
CA GLY A 82 -3.13 -2.61 6.19
C GLY A 82 -2.42 -1.78 5.11
N SER A 83 -1.79 -2.40 4.11
CA SER A 83 -1.28 -1.67 2.95
C SER A 83 -2.41 -1.19 2.03
N PRO A 84 -2.18 -0.15 1.21
CA PRO A 84 -3.14 0.24 0.17
C PRO A 84 -3.50 -0.91 -0.78
N ALA A 85 -2.52 -1.74 -1.17
CA ALA A 85 -2.76 -2.91 -2.01
C ALA A 85 -3.73 -3.91 -1.34
N ALA A 86 -3.62 -4.13 -0.03
CA ALA A 86 -4.57 -4.98 0.70
C ALA A 86 -5.97 -4.33 0.80
N THR A 87 -6.05 -3.00 0.88
CA THR A 87 -7.33 -2.27 0.80
C THR A 87 -7.96 -2.42 -0.58
N ILE A 88 -7.18 -2.28 -1.65
CA ILE A 88 -7.61 -2.44 -3.04
C ILE A 88 -8.09 -3.87 -3.30
N ALA A 89 -7.37 -4.89 -2.82
CA ALA A 89 -7.78 -6.30 -2.95
C ALA A 89 -9.18 -6.56 -2.34
N LYS A 90 -9.48 -5.95 -1.18
CA LYS A 90 -10.81 -6.06 -0.55
C LYS A 90 -11.91 -5.37 -1.34
N GLN A 91 -11.56 -4.44 -2.23
CA GLN A 91 -12.50 -3.74 -3.11
C GLN A 91 -12.58 -4.40 -4.50
N GLN A 92 -12.24 -5.68 -4.62
CA GLN A 92 -12.21 -6.44 -5.89
C GLN A 92 -11.21 -5.87 -6.92
N GLY A 93 -10.26 -5.06 -6.46
CA GLY A 93 -9.22 -4.51 -7.31
C GLY A 93 -8.14 -5.54 -7.66
N ARG A 94 -7.34 -5.20 -8.67
CA ARG A 94 -6.21 -6.00 -9.13
C ARG A 94 -4.96 -5.59 -8.36
N VAL A 95 -4.26 -6.55 -7.77
CA VAL A 95 -2.97 -6.35 -7.09
C VAL A 95 -1.91 -7.16 -7.83
N CYS A 96 -0.78 -6.54 -8.12
CA CYS A 96 0.28 -7.11 -8.92
C CYS A 96 1.64 -6.79 -8.30
N ARG A 97 2.58 -7.73 -8.41
CA ARG A 97 3.98 -7.49 -8.08
C ARG A 97 4.88 -8.05 -9.15
N PHE A 98 5.79 -7.23 -9.62
CA PHE A 98 6.89 -7.63 -10.47
C PHE A 98 8.18 -7.60 -9.64
N VAL A 99 9.02 -8.63 -9.78
CA VAL A 99 10.29 -8.75 -9.06
C VAL A 99 11.41 -8.83 -10.09
N SER A 100 12.47 -8.08 -9.85
CA SER A 100 13.66 -8.11 -10.68
C SER A 100 14.36 -9.47 -10.59
N THR A 101 14.85 -9.96 -11.71
CA THR A 101 15.63 -11.19 -11.80
C THR A 101 17.11 -11.00 -11.40
N ASP A 102 17.50 -9.78 -11.04
CA ASP A 102 18.86 -9.46 -10.62
C ASP A 102 19.14 -9.93 -9.17
N ALA A 103 20.41 -9.99 -8.78
CA ALA A 103 20.84 -10.53 -7.50
C ALA A 103 20.21 -9.83 -6.27
N ASP A 104 19.96 -8.52 -6.36
CA ASP A 104 19.40 -7.72 -5.26
C ASP A 104 17.86 -7.75 -5.22
N ALA A 105 17.20 -8.42 -6.18
CA ALA A 105 15.76 -8.68 -6.26
C ALA A 105 14.87 -7.49 -5.81
N THR A 106 14.86 -6.43 -6.60
CA THR A 106 13.97 -5.27 -6.35
C THR A 106 12.55 -5.53 -6.83
N ALA A 107 11.54 -5.08 -6.08
CA ALA A 107 10.14 -5.27 -6.45
C ALA A 107 9.43 -3.95 -6.83
N ILE A 108 8.55 -4.04 -7.82
CA ILE A 108 7.53 -3.03 -8.14
C ILE A 108 6.19 -3.66 -7.83
N THR A 109 5.48 -3.10 -6.85
CA THR A 109 4.10 -3.49 -6.54
C THR A 109 3.17 -2.41 -7.02
N PHE A 110 2.12 -2.76 -7.74
CA PHE A 110 1.04 -1.83 -8.05
C PHE A 110 -0.32 -2.48 -7.82
N ALA A 111 -1.33 -1.65 -7.61
CA ALA A 111 -2.69 -2.11 -7.46
C ALA A 111 -3.68 -1.09 -8.01
N VAL A 112 -4.80 -1.58 -8.55
CA VAL A 112 -5.85 -0.77 -9.17
C VAL A 112 -7.20 -1.14 -8.58
N ALA A 113 -8.01 -0.16 -8.19
CA ALA A 113 -9.42 -0.35 -7.84
C ALA A 113 -10.31 0.51 -8.74
N ASP A 114 -11.41 -0.07 -9.25
CA ASP A 114 -12.56 0.67 -9.76
C ASP A 114 -13.49 0.96 -8.57
N LEU A 115 -13.61 2.23 -8.19
CA LEU A 115 -14.34 2.64 -6.99
C LEU A 115 -15.46 3.63 -7.31
N PRO A 116 -16.56 3.62 -6.54
CA PRO A 116 -17.56 4.68 -6.61
C PRO A 116 -16.95 6.05 -6.30
N GLU A 117 -17.44 7.09 -6.98
CA GLU A 117 -16.96 8.48 -6.87
C GLU A 117 -16.75 8.94 -5.41
N LYS A 118 -17.74 8.71 -4.54
CA LYS A 118 -17.63 9.07 -3.11
C LYS A 118 -16.43 8.44 -2.42
N SER A 119 -16.06 7.21 -2.78
CA SER A 119 -14.87 6.54 -2.21
C SER A 119 -13.59 7.18 -2.74
N LEU A 120 -13.55 7.55 -4.02
CA LEU A 120 -12.41 8.27 -4.61
C LEU A 120 -12.24 9.65 -3.97
N THR A 121 -13.31 10.42 -3.81
CA THR A 121 -13.27 11.74 -3.14
C THR A 121 -12.71 11.62 -1.73
N ASN A 122 -13.23 10.68 -0.93
CA ASN A 122 -12.72 10.48 0.44
C ASN A 122 -11.22 10.10 0.46
N LEU A 123 -10.75 9.32 -0.53
CA LEU A 123 -9.33 8.96 -0.66
C LEU A 123 -8.46 10.16 -1.08
N LYS A 124 -8.94 10.94 -2.05
CA LYS A 124 -8.30 12.18 -2.53
C LYS A 124 -8.17 13.18 -1.37
N ASP A 125 -9.25 13.44 -0.64
CA ASP A 125 -9.25 14.34 0.53
C ASP A 125 -8.25 13.88 1.60
N ALA A 126 -8.26 12.60 1.95
CA ALA A 126 -7.33 12.05 2.94
C ALA A 126 -5.86 12.10 2.48
N LEU A 127 -5.58 12.03 1.18
CA LEU A 127 -4.22 12.20 0.64
C LEU A 127 -3.83 13.67 0.56
N TYR A 128 -4.76 14.55 0.18
CA TYR A 128 -4.58 15.99 0.18
C TYR A 128 -4.18 16.51 1.57
N GLU A 129 -4.88 16.06 2.62
CA GLU A 129 -4.56 16.41 4.01
C GLU A 129 -3.16 15.95 4.45
N ARG A 130 -2.65 14.84 3.88
CA ARG A 130 -1.28 14.37 4.12
C ARG A 130 -0.23 15.13 3.31
N GLY A 131 -0.64 15.82 2.24
CA GLY A 131 0.24 16.51 1.30
C GLY A 131 0.87 15.60 0.25
N GLY A 132 1.92 16.09 -0.41
CA GLY A 132 2.64 15.33 -1.44
C GLY A 132 1.94 15.30 -2.80
N SER A 133 1.05 16.26 -3.08
CA SER A 133 0.42 16.39 -4.40
C SER A 133 1.49 16.66 -5.48
N VAL A 134 1.37 15.98 -6.62
CA VAL A 134 2.34 16.06 -7.71
C VAL A 134 1.64 16.22 -9.07
N PRO A 135 2.15 17.09 -9.96
CA PRO A 135 1.59 17.25 -11.31
C PRO A 135 2.03 16.13 -12.28
N THR A 136 3.04 15.36 -11.90
CA THR A 136 3.76 14.38 -12.71
C THR A 136 2.85 13.35 -13.38
N TYR A 137 1.77 12.93 -12.72
CA TYR A 137 0.92 11.84 -13.20
C TYR A 137 -0.16 12.25 -14.20
N ARG A 138 -0.27 13.52 -14.61
CA ARG A 138 -1.29 14.00 -15.59
C ARG A 138 -2.76 13.75 -15.19
N VAL A 139 -2.97 13.29 -13.98
CA VAL A 139 -4.22 13.19 -13.22
C VAL A 139 -3.91 13.64 -11.81
N GLU A 140 -4.93 13.81 -10.98
CA GLU A 140 -4.71 14.05 -9.57
C GLU A 140 -3.85 12.92 -8.98
N GLY A 141 -2.75 13.32 -8.35
CA GLY A 141 -1.67 12.42 -7.99
C GLY A 141 -0.97 12.85 -6.71
N TYR A 142 -0.53 11.87 -5.95
CA TYR A 142 0.18 12.06 -4.69
C TYR A 142 1.39 11.14 -4.64
N PHE A 143 2.47 11.61 -4.03
CA PHE A 143 3.68 10.85 -3.82
C PHE A 143 4.17 11.00 -2.39
N ALA A 144 4.59 9.88 -1.80
CA ALA A 144 5.17 9.86 -0.46
C ALA A 144 6.33 8.87 -0.38
N LEU A 145 7.32 9.19 0.44
CA LEU A 145 8.38 8.27 0.83
C LEU A 145 8.06 7.66 2.20
N ASN A 146 8.22 6.36 2.34
CA ASN A 146 8.27 5.68 3.62
C ASN A 146 9.62 4.96 3.73
N GLY A 147 10.57 5.59 4.42
CA GLY A 147 11.98 5.20 4.32
C GLY A 147 12.47 5.34 2.89
N ALA A 148 13.03 4.26 2.33
CA ALA A 148 13.52 4.21 0.95
C ALA A 148 12.44 3.81 -0.08
N VAL A 149 11.21 3.52 0.34
CA VAL A 149 10.14 3.09 -0.56
C VAL A 149 9.30 4.30 -0.95
N GLY A 150 9.31 4.65 -2.24
CA GLY A 150 8.36 5.61 -2.78
C GLY A 150 7.03 4.94 -3.09
N ARG A 151 5.96 5.67 -2.82
CA ARG A 151 4.58 5.32 -3.17
C ARG A 151 3.99 6.44 -4.01
N ALA A 152 3.45 6.06 -5.16
CA ALA A 152 2.56 6.88 -5.95
C ALA A 152 1.10 6.45 -5.73
N ASP A 153 0.22 7.43 -5.63
CA ASP A 153 -1.23 7.31 -5.72
C ASP A 153 -1.68 8.19 -6.89
N ALA A 154 -2.49 7.65 -7.81
CA ALA A 154 -3.00 8.39 -8.97
C ALA A 154 -4.47 8.06 -9.20
N PHE A 155 -5.26 9.09 -9.56
CA PHE A 155 -6.70 8.98 -9.70
C PHE A 155 -7.13 9.25 -11.15
N ALA A 156 -7.23 8.18 -11.93
CA ALA A 156 -7.75 8.22 -13.29
C ALA A 156 -9.19 7.72 -13.27
N ASP A 157 -10.13 8.60 -12.93
CA ASP A 157 -11.52 8.23 -12.61
C ASP A 157 -12.13 7.23 -13.63
N PRO A 158 -12.80 6.15 -13.17
CA PRO A 158 -13.14 5.83 -11.77
C PRO A 158 -12.06 5.06 -11.00
N TYR A 159 -10.81 5.08 -11.47
CA TYR A 159 -9.75 4.23 -10.93
C TYR A 159 -8.85 4.94 -9.91
N TRP A 160 -8.57 4.24 -8.81
CA TRP A 160 -7.44 4.53 -7.92
C TRP A 160 -6.30 3.57 -8.23
N ILE A 161 -5.13 4.12 -8.57
CA ILE A 161 -3.92 3.38 -8.89
C ILE A 161 -2.90 3.67 -7.80
N THR A 162 -2.31 2.62 -7.24
CA THR A 162 -1.17 2.71 -6.33
C THR A 162 0.03 2.03 -6.96
N ALA A 163 1.22 2.59 -6.80
CA ALA A 163 2.47 1.93 -7.17
C ALA A 163 3.52 2.20 -6.09
N GLN A 164 4.30 1.19 -5.71
CA GLN A 164 5.38 1.34 -4.74
C GLN A 164 6.62 0.52 -5.11
N SER A 165 7.79 1.11 -4.86
CA SER A 165 9.09 0.46 -5.07
C SER A 165 10.19 1.27 -4.39
N THR A 166 11.32 0.63 -4.09
CA THR A 166 12.57 1.32 -3.74
C THR A 166 13.20 2.04 -4.94
N LEU A 167 12.78 1.72 -6.17
CA LEU A 167 13.19 2.44 -7.39
C LEU A 167 12.51 3.80 -7.51
N PHE A 168 11.46 4.06 -6.74
CA PHE A 168 10.71 5.30 -6.79
C PHE A 168 11.29 6.27 -5.76
N THR A 169 12.41 6.90 -6.05
CA THR A 169 13.02 7.88 -5.14
C THR A 169 12.35 9.26 -5.22
N GLU A 170 11.60 9.50 -6.29
CA GLU A 170 10.86 10.73 -6.58
C GLU A 170 9.62 10.42 -7.43
N PRO A 171 8.68 11.36 -7.60
CA PRO A 171 7.44 11.13 -8.34
C PRO A 171 7.67 10.61 -9.76
N GLY A 172 8.68 11.15 -10.47
CA GLY A 172 9.06 10.75 -11.83
C GLY A 172 9.47 9.27 -11.94
N GLY A 173 10.05 8.70 -10.89
CA GLY A 173 10.44 7.29 -10.86
C GLY A 173 9.25 6.33 -10.94
N ALA A 174 8.09 6.72 -10.38
CA ALA A 174 6.86 5.92 -10.44
C ALA A 174 6.02 6.19 -11.70
N GLN A 175 6.29 7.30 -12.41
CA GLN A 175 5.47 7.75 -13.54
C GLN A 175 5.33 6.70 -14.65
N PRO A 176 6.38 5.98 -15.09
CA PRO A 176 6.24 4.97 -16.15
C PRO A 176 5.22 3.88 -15.82
N VAL A 177 5.18 3.44 -14.56
CA VAL A 177 4.19 2.45 -14.08
C VAL A 177 2.80 3.04 -14.04
N VAL A 178 2.65 4.24 -13.47
CA VAL A 178 1.35 4.93 -13.40
C VAL A 178 0.78 5.19 -14.80
N ASP A 179 1.60 5.64 -15.73
CA ASP A 179 1.19 5.94 -17.10
C ASP A 179 0.77 4.69 -17.88
N ALA A 180 1.54 3.60 -17.77
CA ALA A 180 1.20 2.32 -18.41
C ALA A 180 -0.15 1.77 -17.90
N VAL A 181 -0.33 1.74 -16.58
CA VAL A 181 -1.56 1.26 -15.95
C VAL A 181 -2.75 2.12 -16.35
N ARG A 182 -2.62 3.45 -16.35
CA ARG A 182 -3.68 4.35 -16.80
C ARG A 182 -4.08 4.12 -18.26
N ALA A 183 -3.09 3.93 -19.13
CA ALA A 183 -3.35 3.68 -20.54
C ALA A 183 -4.13 2.37 -20.75
N ALA A 184 -3.80 1.31 -20.01
CA ALA A 184 -4.47 0.02 -20.08
C ALA A 184 -5.92 0.02 -19.53
N LEU A 185 -6.26 1.00 -18.68
CA LEU A 185 -7.60 1.15 -18.10
C LEU A 185 -8.55 1.95 -18.96
N GLN A 186 -8.06 2.64 -19.99
CA GLN A 186 -8.93 3.33 -20.93
C GLN A 186 -9.69 2.31 -21.78
N PRO A 187 -11.01 2.48 -22.00
CA PRO A 187 -11.75 1.64 -22.93
C PRO A 187 -11.04 1.67 -24.28
N SER A 188 -10.63 0.50 -24.78
CA SER A 188 -9.99 0.41 -26.09
C SER A 188 -10.93 1.06 -27.12
N ALA A 189 -10.49 2.13 -27.77
CA ALA A 189 -11.24 2.81 -28.84
C ALA A 189 -11.29 1.96 -30.13
N THR A 190 -11.51 0.65 -30.01
CA THR A 190 -11.38 -0.34 -31.09
C THR A 190 -12.71 -0.98 -31.47
N GLY A 191 -13.84 -0.44 -31.00
CA GLY A 191 -15.17 -0.89 -31.36
C GLY A 191 -15.97 0.16 -32.11
N SER A 192 -15.48 0.67 -33.26
CA SER A 192 -16.28 1.28 -34.35
C SER A 192 -15.38 1.94 -35.40
N ALA A 193 -14.93 1.17 -36.39
CA ALA A 193 -14.63 1.68 -37.73
C ALA A 193 -14.62 0.50 -38.71
N THR A 194 -15.80 0.01 -39.07
CA THR A 194 -15.96 -0.68 -40.35
C THR A 194 -15.89 0.41 -41.43
N PRO A 195 -14.94 0.37 -42.38
CA PRO A 195 -15.01 1.26 -43.54
C PRO A 195 -16.23 0.86 -44.36
N ALA A 196 -17.18 1.78 -44.50
CA ALA A 196 -18.21 1.64 -45.52
C ALA A 196 -17.59 2.01 -46.87
N GLY A 197 -17.61 1.03 -47.78
CA GLY A 197 -17.77 1.19 -49.24
C GLY A 197 -16.84 2.13 -49.97
#